data_AF-A0A822JCI3-F1
#
_entry.id   AF-A0A822JCI3-F1
#
_cell.length_a   1.000
_cell.length_b   1.000
_cell.length_c   1.000
_cell.angle_alpha   90.00
_cell.angle_beta   90.00
_cell.angle_gamma   90.00
#
_symmetry.space_group_name_H-M   'P 1'
#
loop_
_entity.id
_entity.type
_entity.pdbx_description
1 polymer ?
#
loop_
_entity_poly.entity_id
_entity_poly.type
_entity_poly.pdbx_seq_one_letter_code
_entity_poly.pdbx_strand_id
1 'polypeptide(L)'
;MKAHQKLRIGLERLNRSLVLIEGSWQRTNRRNTLNELENILKRQHEIENETENIKDVFLREYIHEHLDNIAAARRNLAEEIKWEIESNEKSKGIQ
;
A
#
# COMPACT_ATOMS: atom_id res chain seq x y z
N MET A 1 20.14 -15.13 -8.32
CA MET A 1 19.92 -13.85 -9.02
C MET A 1 18.46 -13.59 -9.41
N LYS A 2 17.72 -14.54 -10.02
CA LYS A 2 16.33 -14.31 -10.48
C LYS A 2 15.31 -13.93 -9.38
N ALA A 3 15.41 -14.52 -8.18
CA ALA A 3 14.48 -14.23 -7.07
C ALA A 3 14.60 -12.80 -6.56
N HIS A 4 15.82 -12.30 -6.35
CA HIS A 4 16.06 -10.91 -5.93
C HIS A 4 15.54 -9.89 -6.94
N GLN A 5 15.69 -10.18 -8.24
CA GLN A 5 15.15 -9.32 -9.29
C GLN A 5 13.62 -9.28 -9.28
N LYS A 6 12.96 -10.43 -9.04
CA LYS A 6 11.51 -10.51 -8.91
C LYS A 6 11.00 -9.68 -7.74
N LEU A 7 11.65 -9.79 -6.57
CA LEU A 7 11.29 -9.01 -5.37
C LEU A 7 11.45 -7.51 -5.59
N ARG A 8 12.58 -7.09 -6.17
CA ARG A 8 12.82 -5.68 -6.50
C ARG A 8 11.76 -5.11 -7.44
N ILE A 9 11.41 -5.84 -8.50
CA ILE A 9 10.34 -5.45 -9.43
C ILE A 9 8.99 -5.41 -8.71
N GLY A 10 8.74 -6.37 -7.80
CA GLY A 10 7.54 -6.41 -6.97
C GLY A 10 7.38 -5.16 -6.11
N LEU A 11 8.42 -4.81 -5.35
CA LEU A 11 8.48 -3.61 -4.52
C LEU A 11 8.27 -2.34 -5.34
N GLU A 12 8.98 -2.20 -6.46
CA GLU A 12 8.90 -1.02 -7.31
C GLU A 12 7.49 -0.84 -7.89
N ARG A 13 6.85 -1.93 -8.34
CA ARG A 13 5.47 -1.90 -8.81
C ARG A 13 4.51 -1.50 -7.70
N LEU A 14 4.69 -2.05 -6.50
CA LEU A 14 3.84 -1.77 -5.35
C LEU A 14 3.94 -0.29 -4.96
N ASN A 15 5.16 0.26 -4.89
CA ASN A 15 5.39 1.67 -4.63
C ASN A 15 4.78 2.57 -5.71
N ARG A 16 4.97 2.25 -7.00
CA ARG A 16 4.37 3.02 -8.11
C ARG A 16 2.84 3.01 -8.04
N SER A 17 2.23 1.88 -7.75
CA SER A 17 0.78 1.79 -7.57
C SER A 17 0.31 2.68 -6.43
N LEU A 18 1.01 2.67 -5.28
CA LEU A 18 0.65 3.51 -4.15
C LEU A 18 0.73 5.00 -4.50
N VAL A 19 1.82 5.45 -5.14
CA VAL A 19 1.99 6.84 -5.58
C VAL A 19 0.90 7.27 -6.55
N LEU A 20 0.48 6.39 -7.47
CA LEU A 20 -0.61 6.69 -8.41
C LEU A 20 -1.95 6.86 -7.69
N ILE A 21 -2.23 6.00 -6.71
CA ILE A 21 -3.44 6.10 -5.89
C ILE A 21 -3.42 7.40 -5.07
N GLU A 22 -2.31 7.67 -4.38
CA GLU A 22 -2.11 8.89 -3.60
C GLU A 22 -2.33 10.17 -4.44
N GLY A 23 -1.84 10.18 -5.68
CA GLY A 23 -2.00 11.32 -6.58
C GLY A 23 -3.40 11.47 -7.22
N SER A 24 -4.29 10.48 -7.07
CA SER A 24 -5.55 10.47 -7.83
C SER A 24 -6.82 10.15 -7.02
N TRP A 25 -6.70 9.65 -5.79
CA TRP A 25 -7.83 9.14 -5.01
C TRP A 25 -8.97 10.15 -4.82
N GLN A 26 -8.65 11.44 -4.69
CA GLN A 26 -9.64 12.52 -4.54
C GLN A 26 -10.54 12.69 -5.77
N ARG A 27 -10.12 12.17 -6.94
CA ARG A 27 -10.87 12.23 -8.20
C ARG A 27 -11.54 10.91 -8.54
N THR A 28 -11.29 9.85 -7.77
CA THR A 28 -11.86 8.52 -7.96
C THR A 28 -12.88 8.19 -6.87
N ASN A 29 -13.58 7.08 -7.02
CA ASN A 29 -14.53 6.62 -6.02
C ASN A 29 -13.77 6.13 -4.78
N ARG A 30 -14.07 6.71 -3.60
CA ARG A 30 -13.37 6.44 -2.34
C ARG A 30 -13.42 4.97 -1.93
N ARG A 31 -14.55 4.28 -2.14
CA ARG A 31 -14.67 2.85 -1.84
C ARG A 31 -13.81 2.01 -2.78
N ASN A 32 -13.74 2.37 -4.06
CA ASN A 32 -12.84 1.72 -5.00
C ASN A 32 -11.37 1.94 -4.59
N THR A 33 -11.01 3.15 -4.16
CA THR A 33 -9.66 3.40 -3.66
C THR A 33 -9.32 2.56 -2.44
N LEU A 34 -10.23 2.41 -1.48
CA LEU A 34 -10.01 1.53 -0.32
C LEU A 34 -9.75 0.08 -0.76
N ASN A 35 -10.48 -0.42 -1.76
CA ASN A 35 -10.24 -1.75 -2.32
C ASN A 35 -8.87 -1.86 -3.00
N GLU A 36 -8.43 -0.82 -3.72
CA GLU A 36 -7.09 -0.77 -4.31
C GLU A 36 -6.00 -0.77 -3.23
N LEU A 37 -6.19 -0.05 -2.12
CA LEU A 37 -5.28 -0.08 -0.97
C LEU A 37 -5.26 -1.45 -0.28
N GLU A 38 -6.39 -2.16 -0.25
CA GLU A 38 -6.43 -3.55 0.24
C GLU A 38 -5.65 -4.50 -0.68
N ASN A 39 -5.72 -4.30 -2.00
CA ASN A 39 -4.91 -5.07 -2.95
C ASN A 39 -3.41 -4.81 -2.78
N ILE A 40 -3.02 -3.55 -2.49
CA ILE A 40 -1.64 -3.21 -2.12
C ILE A 40 -1.21 -3.97 -0.85
N LEU A 41 -2.06 -4.01 0.18
CA LEU A 41 -1.78 -4.75 1.42
C LEU A 41 -1.56 -6.25 1.15
N LYS A 42 -2.45 -6.88 0.37
CA LYS A 42 -2.30 -8.30 -0.01
C LYS A 42 -0.97 -8.54 -0.72
N ARG A 43 -0.61 -7.66 -1.66
CA ARG A 43 0.64 -7.77 -2.40
C ARG A 43 1.87 -7.53 -1.54
N GLN A 44 1.78 -6.64 -0.55
CA GLN A 44 2.84 -6.40 0.43
C GLN A 44 3.12 -7.69 1.20
N HIS A 45 2.07 -8.34 1.70
CA HIS A 45 2.20 -9.58 2.45
C HIS A 45 2.80 -10.73 1.64
N GLU A 46 2.46 -10.83 0.34
CA GLU A 46 3.12 -11.79 -0.56
C GLU A 46 4.62 -11.54 -0.66
N ILE A 47 5.05 -10.27 -0.75
CA ILE A 47 6.47 -9.90 -0.83
C ILE A 47 7.18 -10.15 0.50
N GLU A 48 6.55 -9.86 1.63
CA GLU A 48 7.07 -10.17 2.97
C GLU A 48 7.37 -11.67 3.08
N ASN A 49 6.39 -12.52 2.75
CA ASN A 49 6.54 -13.97 2.80
C ASN A 49 7.65 -14.48 1.86
N GLU A 50 7.77 -13.90 0.66
CA GLU A 50 8.88 -14.24 -0.25
C GLU A 50 10.25 -13.77 0.31
N THR A 51 10.27 -12.67 1.05
CA THR A 51 11.47 -12.04 1.62
C THR A 51 12.05 -12.82 2.81
N GLU A 52 11.20 -13.46 3.62
CA GLU A 52 11.65 -14.31 4.75
C GLU A 52 12.61 -15.44 4.33
N ASN A 53 12.52 -15.87 3.07
CA ASN A 53 13.38 -16.93 2.52
C ASN A 53 14.78 -16.46 2.10
N ILE A 54 15.07 -15.15 2.19
CA ILE A 54 16.37 -14.58 1.84
C ILE A 54 17.36 -14.83 2.99
N LYS A 55 18.47 -15.50 2.67
CA LYS A 55 19.55 -15.77 3.63
C LYS A 55 20.40 -14.55 3.95
N ASP A 56 20.49 -13.62 2.99
CA ASP A 56 21.22 -12.36 3.17
C ASP A 56 20.42 -11.42 4.08
N VAL A 57 20.90 -11.26 5.31
CA VAL A 57 20.23 -10.47 6.35
C VAL A 57 20.13 -9.00 5.96
N PHE A 58 21.17 -8.42 5.37
CA PHE A 58 21.17 -7.01 4.97
C PHE A 58 20.15 -6.76 3.86
N LEU A 59 20.08 -7.67 2.88
CA LEU A 59 19.09 -7.55 1.81
C LEU A 59 17.66 -7.74 2.34
N ARG A 60 17.47 -8.66 3.28
CA ARG A 60 16.16 -8.90 3.92
C ARG A 60 15.71 -7.67 4.69
N GLU A 61 16.56 -7.12 5.56
CA GLU A 61 16.28 -5.91 6.33
C GLU A 61 15.98 -4.70 5.44
N TYR A 62 16.78 -4.51 4.38
CA TYR A 62 16.53 -3.47 3.38
C TYR A 62 15.14 -3.59 2.74
N ILE A 63 14.72 -4.81 2.38
CA ILE A 63 13.39 -5.02 1.80
C ILE A 63 12.29 -4.73 2.82
N HIS A 64 12.43 -5.17 4.08
CA HIS A 64 11.45 -4.87 5.13
C HIS A 64 11.31 -3.38 5.39
N GLU A 65 12.41 -2.63 5.45
CA GLU A 65 12.35 -1.17 5.61
C GLU A 65 11.54 -0.51 4.47
N HIS A 66 11.72 -0.97 3.24
CA HIS A 66 10.91 -0.50 2.12
C HIS A 66 9.43 -0.87 2.24
N LEU A 67 9.12 -2.08 2.71
CA LEU A 67 7.74 -2.53 2.93
C LEU A 67 7.07 -1.75 4.06
N ASP A 68 7.79 -1.44 5.13
CA ASP A 68 7.28 -0.65 6.26
C ASP A 68 6.92 0.78 5.84
N ASN A 69 7.77 1.42 5.02
CA ASN A 69 7.49 2.74 4.47
C ASN A 69 6.22 2.76 3.62
N ILE A 70 6.06 1.74 2.76
CA ILE A 70 4.84 1.58 1.96
C ILE A 70 3.63 1.31 2.87
N ALA A 71 3.79 0.46 3.87
CA ALA A 71 2.72 0.11 4.81
C ALA A 71 2.19 1.36 5.55
N ALA A 72 3.11 2.22 5.98
CA ALA A 72 2.80 3.48 6.64
C ALA A 72 2.03 4.43 5.70
N ALA A 73 2.56 4.69 4.50
CA ALA A 73 1.90 5.55 3.52
C ALA A 73 0.51 5.04 3.13
N ARG A 74 0.38 3.73 2.86
CA ARG A 74 -0.91 3.08 2.56
C ARG A 74 -1.89 3.20 3.73
N ARG A 75 -1.44 3.03 4.97
CA ARG A 75 -2.29 3.16 6.17
C ARG A 75 -2.80 4.58 6.33
N ASN A 76 -1.90 5.57 6.25
CA ASN A 76 -2.26 6.97 6.38
C ASN A 76 -3.31 7.37 5.32
N LEU A 77 -3.10 6.96 4.07
CA LEU A 77 -4.05 7.25 3.00
C LEU A 77 -5.40 6.56 3.19
N ALA A 78 -5.39 5.31 3.67
CA ALA A 78 -6.64 4.61 3.98
C ALA A 78 -7.41 5.28 5.13
N GLU A 79 -6.72 5.81 6.13
CA GLU A 79 -7.33 6.56 7.23
C GLU A 79 -7.92 7.89 6.75
N GLU A 80 -7.21 8.63 5.92
CA GLU A 80 -7.70 9.88 5.32
C GLU A 80 -8.99 9.65 4.52
N ILE A 81 -9.02 8.62 3.68
CA ILE A 81 -10.20 8.27 2.88
C ILE A 81 -11.39 7.89 3.78
N LYS A 82 -11.16 7.10 4.82
CA LYS A 82 -12.21 6.71 5.78
C LYS A 82 -12.79 7.94 6.48
N TRP A 83 -11.93 8.85 6.93
CA TRP A 83 -12.34 10.12 7.52
C TRP A 83 -13.21 10.95 6.58
N GLU A 84 -12.85 11.04 5.30
CA GLU A 84 -13.65 11.79 4.33
C GLU A 84 -15.02 11.15 4.08
N ILE A 85 -15.10 9.81 4.00
CA ILE A 85 -16.38 9.09 3.88
C ILE A 85 -17.27 9.39 5.10
N GLU A 86 -16.74 9.21 6.31
CA GLU A 86 -17.48 9.42 7.55
C GLU A 86 -17.93 10.88 7.72
N SER A 87 -17.07 11.83 7.35
CA SER A 87 -17.40 13.26 7.37
C SER A 87 -18.55 13.58 6.41
N ASN A 88 -18.50 13.04 5.18
CA ASN A 88 -19.56 13.24 4.19
C ASN A 88 -20.89 12.58 4.61
N GLU A 89 -20.85 11.42 5.26
CA GLU A 89 -22.05 10.75 5.78
C GLU A 89 -22.68 11.55 6.92
N LYS A 90 -21.87 12.09 7.85
CA LYS A 90 -22.35 12.97 8.93
C LYS A 90 -23.00 14.24 8.39
N SER A 91 -22.41 14.87 7.37
CA SER A 91 -22.99 16.08 6.75
C SER A 91 -24.34 15.83 6.06
N LYS A 92 -24.59 14.61 5.56
CA LYS A 92 -25.86 14.24 4.91
C LYS A 92 -26.97 13.87 5.90
N GLY A 93 -26.62 13.44 7.11
CA GLY A 93 -27.58 13.09 8.17
C GLY A 93 -28.10 14.26 9.01
N ILE A 94 -27.69 15.50 8.71
CA ILE A 94 -28.11 16.74 9.40
C ILE A 94 -29.22 17.47 8.61
N GLN A 95 -29.90 16.81 7.68
CA GLN A 95 -31.09 17.33 6.98
C GLN A 95 -32.38 16.76 7.54
#